data_AF-A0A1F5CVV6-F1
#
_entry.id   AF-A0A1F5CVV6-F1
#
_cell.length_a   1.000
_cell.length_b   1.000
_cell.length_c   1.000
_cell.angle_alpha   90.00
_cell.angle_beta   90.00
_cell.angle_gamma   90.00
#
_symmetry.space_group_name_H-M   'P 1'
#
loop_
_entity.id
_entity.type
_entity.pdbx_description
1 polymer ?
#
loop_
_entity_poly.entity_id
_entity_poly.type
_entity_poly.pdbx_seq_one_letter_code
_entity_poly.pdbx_strand_id
1 'polypeptide(L)'
;MTHLGVLFGKRFENAWKAINEGRIKKYVFSPSHRVAWIVVGRERDYQILPIVNYCTCDDFYFRVIDGLTHLCYHLIAQRLAEALDFYEKIEEEDDLYDLLMGEWREFKESS
;
A
#
# COMPACT_ATOMS: atom_id res chain seq x y z
N MET A 1 13.70 -7.14 14.44
CA MET A 1 12.66 -7.75 13.57
C MET A 1 11.84 -8.86 14.25
N THR A 2 12.38 -9.58 15.24
CA THR A 2 11.66 -10.67 15.94
C THR A 2 10.37 -10.23 16.64
N HIS A 3 10.35 -9.06 17.28
CA HIS A 3 9.15 -8.57 17.98
C HIS A 3 7.97 -8.26 17.05
N LEU A 4 8.23 -7.63 15.89
CA LEU A 4 7.18 -7.37 14.89
C LEU A 4 6.63 -8.65 14.27
N GLY A 5 7.48 -9.66 14.09
CA GLY A 5 7.06 -11.00 13.68
C GLY A 5 6.12 -11.65 14.69
N VAL A 6 6.38 -11.52 15.99
CA VAL A 6 5.48 -12.02 17.05
C VAL A 6 4.15 -11.26 17.08
N LEU A 7 4.18 -9.93 16.95
CA LEU A 7 2.97 -9.10 17.04
C LEU A 7 2.02 -9.27 15.86
N PHE A 8 2.55 -9.36 14.63
CA PHE A 8 1.74 -9.34 13.40
C PHE A 8 1.74 -10.68 12.65
N GLY A 9 2.54 -11.65 13.08
CA GLY A 9 2.61 -12.99 12.50
C GLY A 9 2.77 -12.97 10.98
N LYS A 10 1.88 -13.70 10.29
CA LYS A 10 1.90 -13.82 8.83
C LYS A 10 1.79 -12.49 8.10
N ARG A 11 1.12 -11.49 8.68
CA ARG A 11 1.02 -10.16 8.08
C ARG A 11 2.37 -9.45 8.05
N PHE A 12 3.21 -9.62 9.06
CA PHE A 12 4.58 -9.11 9.01
C PHE A 12 5.41 -9.81 7.94
N GLU A 13 5.34 -11.14 7.85
CA GLU A 13 6.07 -11.89 6.81
C GLU A 13 5.69 -11.43 5.40
N ASN A 14 4.39 -11.26 5.13
CA ASN A 14 3.91 -10.79 3.84
C ASN A 14 4.31 -9.34 3.57
N ALA A 15 4.27 -8.47 4.58
CA ALA A 15 4.72 -7.09 4.48
C ALA A 15 6.22 -7.01 4.19
N TRP A 16 7.03 -7.75 4.93
CA TRP A 16 8.48 -7.80 4.74
C TRP A 16 8.84 -8.35 3.36
N LYS A 17 8.11 -9.36 2.89
CA LYS A 17 8.25 -9.85 1.51
C LYS A 17 7.95 -8.77 0.48
N ALA A 18 6.86 -8.00 0.65
CA ALA A 18 6.52 -6.91 -0.27
C ALA A 18 7.59 -5.82 -0.35
N ILE A 19 8.15 -5.46 0.81
CA ILE A 19 9.27 -4.52 0.92
C ILE A 19 10.47 -5.05 0.11
N ASN A 20 10.94 -6.27 0.39
CA ASN A 20 12.12 -6.84 -0.27
C ASN A 20 11.94 -7.08 -1.77
N GLU A 21 10.70 -7.24 -2.24
CA GLU A 21 10.36 -7.39 -3.66
C GLU A 21 10.19 -6.04 -4.37
N GLY A 22 10.44 -4.90 -3.71
CA GLY A 22 10.31 -3.57 -4.30
C GLY A 22 8.87 -3.17 -4.61
N ARG A 23 7.89 -3.75 -3.92
CA ARG A 23 6.46 -3.56 -4.21
C ARG A 23 5.85 -2.31 -3.59
N ILE A 24 6.64 -1.46 -2.94
CA ILE A 24 6.17 -0.24 -2.28
C ILE A 24 6.56 0.96 -3.13
N LYS A 25 5.56 1.68 -3.63
CA LYS A 25 5.74 2.82 -4.53
C LYS A 25 5.19 4.09 -3.91
N LYS A 26 5.94 5.17 -4.03
CA LYS A 26 5.57 6.54 -3.64
C LYS A 26 5.57 7.43 -4.87
N TYR A 27 4.39 7.68 -5.41
CA TYR A 27 4.21 8.66 -6.48
C TYR A 27 4.18 10.06 -5.87
N VAL A 28 4.96 10.97 -6.45
CA VAL A 28 4.99 12.39 -6.12
C VAL A 28 4.69 13.17 -7.39
N PHE A 29 3.55 13.84 -7.40
CA PHE A 29 3.07 14.55 -8.58
C PHE A 29 3.54 16.00 -8.59
N SER A 30 3.88 16.52 -9.77
CA SER A 30 4.31 17.89 -9.99
C SER A 30 3.32 18.64 -10.88
N PRO A 31 3.04 19.93 -10.62
CA PRO A 31 3.59 20.78 -9.57
C PRO A 31 2.82 20.73 -8.24
N SER A 32 1.71 19.99 -8.13
CA SER A 32 0.88 20.03 -6.90
C SER A 32 1.53 19.46 -5.64
N HIS A 33 2.59 18.65 -5.80
CA HIS A 33 3.19 17.86 -4.73
C HIS A 33 2.22 16.85 -4.08
N ARG A 34 1.15 16.45 -4.79
CA ARG A 34 0.30 15.34 -4.35
C ARG A 34 1.15 14.07 -4.19
N VAL A 35 0.81 13.26 -3.20
CA VAL A 35 1.49 11.99 -2.94
C VAL A 35 0.48 10.85 -2.97
N ALA A 36 0.78 9.80 -3.73
CA ALA A 36 0.03 8.55 -3.69
C ALA A 36 0.94 7.39 -3.30
N TRP A 37 0.51 6.61 -2.31
CA TRP A 37 1.18 5.40 -1.89
C TRP A 37 0.49 4.19 -2.48
N ILE A 38 1.26 3.36 -3.19
CA ILE A 38 0.77 2.16 -3.85
C ILE A 38 1.58 0.96 -3.36
N VAL A 39 0.87 -0.10 -2.98
CA VAL A 39 1.48 -1.41 -2.73
C VAL A 39 1.07 -2.34 -3.86
N VAL A 40 2.04 -2.74 -4.66
CA VAL A 40 1.84 -3.66 -5.78
C VAL A 40 1.47 -5.04 -5.22
N GLY A 41 0.28 -5.51 -5.58
CA GLY A 41 -0.24 -6.81 -5.19
C GLY A 41 0.04 -7.87 -6.23
N ARG A 42 -0.53 -9.06 -6.03
CA ARG A 42 -0.53 -10.12 -7.05
C ARG A 42 -1.68 -9.96 -8.04
N GLU A 43 -2.85 -9.61 -7.51
CA GLU A 43 -4.09 -9.49 -8.30
C GLU A 43 -4.26 -8.07 -8.86
N ARG A 44 -3.94 -7.06 -8.04
CA ARG A 44 -4.02 -5.64 -8.39
C ARG A 44 -3.14 -4.80 -7.48
N ASP A 45 -3.02 -3.53 -7.82
CA ASP A 45 -2.35 -2.53 -7.02
C ASP A 45 -3.28 -1.93 -5.97
N TYR A 46 -2.76 -1.70 -4.77
CA TYR A 46 -3.55 -1.23 -3.64
C TYR A 46 -3.13 0.18 -3.25
N GLN A 47 -4.09 1.10 -3.30
CA GLN A 47 -3.91 2.44 -2.79
C GLN A 47 -3.92 2.43 -1.26
N ILE A 48 -2.94 3.13 -0.68
CA ILE A 48 -2.80 3.32 0.76
C ILE A 48 -2.96 4.81 1.08
N LEU A 49 -3.76 5.11 2.11
CA LEU A 49 -3.83 6.42 2.73
C LEU A 49 -3.31 6.27 4.18
N PRO A 50 -2.00 6.42 4.41
CA PRO A 50 -1.37 6.08 5.69
C PRO A 50 -1.91 6.91 6.86
N ILE A 51 -2.24 8.18 6.62
CA ILE A 51 -2.70 9.13 7.64
C ILE A 51 -4.05 8.75 8.28
N VAL A 52 -4.91 8.06 7.53
CA VAL A 52 -6.21 7.55 8.02
C VAL A 52 -6.23 6.03 8.13
N ASN A 53 -5.07 5.38 8.08
CA ASN A 53 -4.89 3.93 8.20
C ASN A 53 -5.74 3.13 7.21
N TYR A 54 -5.90 3.63 5.99
CA TYR A 54 -6.78 3.02 5.00
C TYR A 54 -6.01 2.33 3.88
N CYS A 55 -6.56 1.19 3.42
CA CYS A 55 -6.07 0.46 2.26
C CYS A 55 -7.26 -0.05 1.45
N THR A 56 -7.17 0.00 0.11
CA THR A 56 -8.24 -0.47 -0.78
C THR A 56 -8.37 -1.99 -0.87
N CYS A 57 -7.59 -2.78 -0.13
CA CYS A 57 -7.62 -4.24 -0.21
C CYS A 57 -8.77 -4.87 0.57
N ASP A 58 -9.20 -6.06 0.15
CA ASP A 58 -10.33 -6.75 0.74
C ASP A 58 -10.09 -7.17 2.22
N ASP A 59 -8.85 -7.51 2.61
CA ASP A 59 -8.49 -7.78 4.01
C ASP A 59 -8.76 -6.56 4.93
N PHE A 60 -8.67 -5.34 4.38
CA PHE A 60 -9.01 -4.13 5.13
C PHE A 60 -10.53 -4.05 5.33
N TYR A 61 -11.30 -4.19 4.25
CA TYR A 61 -12.76 -4.12 4.31
C TYR A 61 -13.37 -5.21 5.20
N PHE A 62 -12.96 -6.47 5.05
CA PHE A 62 -13.58 -7.61 5.75
C PHE A 62 -12.99 -7.89 7.13
N ARG A 63 -11.79 -7.40 7.44
CA ARG A 63 -11.14 -7.75 8.73
C ARG A 63 -10.79 -6.54 9.57
N VAL A 64 -10.47 -5.40 8.97
CA VAL A 64 -10.15 -4.19 9.75
C VAL A 64 -11.40 -3.44 10.16
N ILE A 65 -12.33 -3.21 9.22
CA ILE A 65 -13.59 -2.53 9.54
C ILE A 65 -14.43 -3.36 10.52
N ASP A 66 -14.45 -4.68 10.37
CA ASP A 66 -15.14 -5.60 11.28
C ASP A 66 -14.41 -5.82 12.62
N GLY A 67 -13.28 -5.12 12.85
CA GLY A 67 -12.54 -5.16 14.12
C GLY A 67 -11.79 -6.47 14.39
N LEU A 68 -11.70 -7.37 13.40
CA LEU A 68 -11.05 -8.67 13.50
C LEU A 68 -9.50 -8.58 13.45
N THR A 69 -8.96 -7.49 12.91
CA THR A 69 -7.52 -7.17 12.90
C THR A 69 -7.32 -5.65 12.88
N HIS A 70 -6.19 -5.16 13.40
CA HIS A 70 -5.92 -3.73 13.40
C HIS A 70 -5.35 -3.20 12.07
N LEU A 71 -4.62 -4.03 11.32
CA LEU A 71 -3.96 -3.64 10.06
C LEU A 71 -3.94 -4.80 9.06
N CYS A 72 -4.10 -4.48 7.78
CA CYS A 72 -3.73 -5.39 6.69
C CYS A 72 -2.20 -5.37 6.48
N TYR A 73 -1.66 -6.36 5.77
CA TYR A 73 -0.22 -6.40 5.53
C TYR A 73 0.29 -5.25 4.66
N HIS A 74 -0.54 -4.67 3.79
CA HIS A 74 -0.16 -3.54 2.94
C HIS A 74 0.12 -2.27 3.77
N LEU A 75 -0.69 -1.99 4.79
CA LEU A 75 -0.46 -0.88 5.72
C LEU A 75 0.82 -1.09 6.54
N ILE A 76 1.09 -2.32 6.97
CA ILE A 76 2.34 -2.67 7.65
C ILE A 76 3.53 -2.45 6.70
N ALA A 77 3.42 -2.91 5.45
CA ALA A 77 4.47 -2.81 4.45
C ALA A 77 4.80 -1.35 4.13
N GLN A 78 3.79 -0.53 3.84
CA GLN A 78 3.97 0.89 3.54
C GLN A 78 4.63 1.63 4.70
N ARG A 79 4.15 1.45 5.94
CA ARG A 79 4.72 2.17 7.10
C ARG A 79 6.16 1.77 7.40
N LEU A 80 6.47 0.48 7.28
CA LEU A 80 7.83 0.00 7.48
C LEU A 80 8.75 0.51 6.36
N ALA A 81 8.31 0.45 5.10
CA ALA A 81 9.05 1.01 3.98
C ALA A 81 9.30 2.50 4.14
N GLU A 82 8.30 3.29 4.51
CA GLU A 82 8.46 4.72 4.74
C GLU A 82 9.42 5.01 5.90
N ALA A 83 9.30 4.29 7.02
CA ALA A 83 10.19 4.46 8.17
C ALA A 83 11.65 4.04 7.90
N LEU A 84 11.86 3.14 6.94
CA LEU A 84 13.18 2.63 6.55
C LEU A 84 13.73 3.32 5.29
N ASP A 85 12.99 4.26 4.71
CA ASP A 85 13.25 4.85 3.40
C ASP A 85 13.49 3.80 2.28
N PHE A 86 12.73 2.71 2.33
CA PHE A 86 12.84 1.56 1.43
C PHE A 86 11.60 1.39 0.55
N TYR A 87 11.47 2.27 -0.44
CA TYR A 87 10.40 2.28 -1.43
C TYR A 87 10.92 2.87 -2.73
N GLU A 88 10.23 2.59 -3.84
CA GLU A 88 10.48 3.24 -5.11
C GLU A 88 9.77 4.61 -5.13
N LYS A 89 10.52 5.70 -5.24
CA LYS A 89 9.96 7.03 -5.48
C LYS A 89 9.79 7.23 -6.98
N ILE A 90 8.59 7.60 -7.40
CA ILE A 90 8.23 7.87 -8.79
C ILE A 90 7.75 9.31 -8.89
N GLU A 91 8.29 10.07 -9.82
CA GLU A 91 7.87 11.45 -10.08
C GLU A 91 7.03 11.47 -11.36
N GLU A 92 5.85 12.06 -11.28
CA GLU A 92 4.89 12.12 -12.39
C GLU A 92 4.30 13.54 -12.50
N GLU A 93 3.75 13.86 -13.65
CA GLU A 93 3.03 15.12 -13.87
C GLU A 93 1.58 15.02 -13.36
N ASP A 94 1.02 16.14 -12.89
CA ASP A 94 -0.34 16.22 -12.35
C ASP A 94 -1.42 15.78 -13.35
N ASP A 95 -1.15 15.86 -14.66
CA ASP A 95 -2.07 15.45 -15.72
C ASP A 95 -2.31 13.93 -15.75
N LEU A 96 -1.36 13.13 -15.26
CA LEU A 96 -1.49 11.69 -15.10
C LEU A 96 -2.21 11.27 -13.81
N TYR A 97 -2.45 12.22 -12.89
CA TYR A 97 -3.01 11.90 -11.58
C TYR A 97 -4.37 11.20 -11.68
N ASP A 98 -5.32 11.79 -12.41
CA ASP A 98 -6.68 11.25 -12.50
C ASP A 98 -6.73 9.90 -13.23
N LEU A 99 -5.85 9.71 -14.24
CA LEU A 99 -5.69 8.45 -14.95
C LEU A 99 -5.20 7.34 -14.01
N LEU A 100 -4.06 7.55 -13.35
CA LEU A 100 -3.48 6.56 -12.43
C LEU A 100 -4.42 6.26 -11.25
N MET A 101 -5.08 7.28 -10.72
CA MET A 101 -6.09 7.12 -9.69
C MET A 101 -7.30 6.30 -10.15
N GLY A 102 -7.72 6.46 -11.41
CA GLY A 102 -8.73 5.61 -12.04
C GLY A 102 -8.29 4.16 -12.09
N GLU A 103 -7.09 3.90 -12.63
CA GLU A 103 -6.53 2.55 -12.76
C GLU A 103 -6.43 1.81 -11.42
N TRP A 104 -6.00 2.48 -10.35
CA TRP A 104 -5.90 1.86 -9.03
C TRP A 104 -7.25 1.64 -8.32
N ARG A 105 -8.30 2.34 -8.74
CA ARG A 105 -9.67 2.18 -8.22
C ARG A 105 -10.47 1.15 -8.98
N GLU A 106 -10.19 0.94 -10.25
CA GLU A 106 -10.90 -0.02 -11.07
C GLU A 106 -10.57 -1.45 -10.64
N PHE A 107 -11.60 -2.18 -10.22
CA PHE A 107 -11.51 -3.63 -10.08
C PHE A 107 -11.48 -4.21 -11.49
N LYS A 108 -10.34 -4.76 -11.92
CA LYS A 108 -10.34 -5.60 -13.11
C LYS A 108 -11.11 -6.87 -12.78
N GLU A 109 -12.37 -6.94 -13.21
CA GLU A 109 -13.09 -8.20 -13.29
C GLU A 109 -12.26 -9.16 -14.14
N SER A 110 -11.85 -10.28 -13.56
CA SER A 110 -11.22 -11.36 -14.31
C SER A 110 -12.25 -11.88 -15.30
N SER A 111 -12.06 -11.57 -16.59
CA SER A 111 -12.75 -12.25 -17.68
C SER A 111 -12.24 -13.67 -17.84
#